data_AF-A0A927TG87-F1
#
_entry.id   AF-A0A927TG87-F1
#
_cell.length_a   1.000
_cell.length_b   1.000
_cell.length_c   1.000
_cell.angle_alpha   90.00
_cell.angle_beta   90.00
_cell.angle_gamma   90.00
#
_symmetry.space_group_name_H-M   'P 1'
#
loop_
_entity.id
_entity.type
_entity.pdbx_description
1 polymer ?
#
loop_
_entity_poly.entity_id
_entity_poly.type
_entity_poly.pdbx_seq_one_letter_code
_entity_poly.pdbx_strand_id
1 'polypeptide(L)'
;MRKKKIYLALAVSFMLVLFLAGQRCIKTYMDYRVPVSSTGRVMGVAMVDNLEFLEGKELRTSETNPGVIMGGALLPYDSEGVVYLAQDFTREAWEGDILTDSKDTFLCTLSDEAWTDKATSIREGHVFPLWLVGEDFYYELKLVACGMPVMSISTERSEEQDLGDYETDPDRFHFDPDVLFYGDIQVFDPGDETRKYDIFESGVRYYLRGASSSSFEKQSYSLSLLDSKGENMDKSLLGMRSDNSWKLKAMVADSRKIREKTACQLWEQFDNTNTSVNEAGPRMEYLELVIDNDYVGLYGIVEPVDEKKLGLDKNDALYKSTNWKIPEDEDIQYAVDMQWKIMTYIRLRYPENITDYGQSWYPMRDYLNTFYRGEGDENPIETKLNVSNYVDALLFNMTISGSDNHFRNLYFAADVSEDGTYSMRQIPWDLDLTFTALVGNAYNDDETVVYEEAALPFLRDMKPEAVRPVLQERWAECRETFLSTDNILQVMRDNQQYLINSGVVDRENERWPDYKMNTNIDKMEDYQIRRMEWLDTYFEEF
;
A
#
# COMPACT_ATOMS: atom_id res chain seq x y z
N MET A 1 -0.36 49.41 29.98
CA MET A 1 0.36 48.60 28.97
C MET A 1 1.75 48.13 29.39
N ARG A 2 2.61 48.97 30.00
CA ARG A 2 3.99 48.59 30.40
C ARG A 2 4.10 47.38 31.36
N LYS A 3 3.24 47.30 32.39
CA LYS A 3 3.27 46.19 33.36
C LYS A 3 2.91 44.82 32.74
N LYS A 4 1.92 44.75 31.84
CA LYS A 4 1.54 43.50 31.15
C LYS A 4 2.66 42.93 30.27
N LYS A 5 3.43 43.79 29.58
CA LYS A 5 4.60 43.35 28.79
C LYS A 5 5.73 42.78 29.66
N ILE A 6 5.93 43.35 30.86
CA ILE A 6 6.95 42.86 31.82
C ILE A 6 6.56 41.48 32.38
N TYR A 7 5.29 41.28 32.74
CA TYR A 7 4.82 39.98 33.21
C TYR A 7 4.88 38.89 32.14
N LEU A 8 4.59 39.24 30.88
CA LEU A 8 4.71 38.31 29.76
C LEU A 8 6.18 37.91 29.51
N ALA A 9 7.10 38.88 29.54
CA ALA A 9 8.54 38.61 29.38
C ALA A 9 9.12 37.74 30.52
N LEU A 10 8.66 37.96 31.76
CA LEU A 10 9.02 37.15 32.92
C LEU A 10 8.46 35.72 32.81
N ALA A 11 7.21 35.56 32.36
CA ALA A 11 6.59 34.25 32.16
C ALA A 11 7.30 33.44 31.05
N VAL A 12 7.66 34.09 29.93
CA VAL A 12 8.43 33.46 28.85
C VAL A 12 9.83 33.07 29.34
N SER A 13 10.51 33.95 30.08
CA SER A 13 11.82 33.62 30.66
C SER A 13 11.74 32.47 31.67
N PHE A 14 10.70 32.42 32.49
CA PHE A 14 10.50 31.35 33.47
C PHE A 14 10.20 30.00 32.80
N MET A 15 9.38 29.99 31.75
CA MET A 15 9.16 28.79 30.93
C MET A 15 10.44 28.33 30.23
N LEU A 16 11.26 29.26 29.71
CA LEU A 16 12.56 28.95 29.11
C LEU A 16 13.52 28.32 30.13
N VAL A 17 13.56 28.86 31.36
CA VAL A 17 14.38 28.31 32.45
C VAL A 17 13.89 26.93 32.88
N LEU A 18 12.58 26.70 32.97
CA LEU A 18 12.01 25.38 33.26
C LEU A 18 12.31 24.38 32.15
N PHE A 19 12.23 24.80 30.89
CA PHE A 19 12.58 23.97 29.74
C PHE A 19 14.08 23.60 29.74
N LEU A 20 14.97 24.57 29.94
CA LEU A 20 16.42 24.34 30.03
C LEU A 20 16.80 23.50 31.26
N ALA A 21 16.14 23.70 32.41
CA ALA A 21 16.32 22.88 33.60
C ALA A 21 15.82 21.45 33.35
N GLY A 22 14.68 21.29 32.67
CA GLY A 22 14.15 19.99 32.23
C GLY A 22 15.13 19.26 31.32
N GLN A 23 15.64 19.93 30.27
CA GLN A 23 16.66 19.36 29.38
C GLN A 23 17.95 18.99 30.13
N ARG A 24 18.38 19.81 31.08
CA ARG A 24 19.57 19.52 31.90
C ARG A 24 19.35 18.35 32.86
N CYS A 25 18.16 18.23 33.44
CA CYS A 25 17.79 17.07 34.26
C CYS A 25 17.71 15.79 33.42
N ILE A 26 17.12 15.84 32.22
CA ILE A 26 17.08 14.71 31.28
C ILE A 26 18.51 14.31 30.88
N LYS A 27 19.35 15.27 30.50
CA LYS A 27 20.76 15.01 30.17
C LYS A 27 21.50 14.36 31.33
N THR A 28 21.38 14.91 32.54
CA THR A 28 22.02 14.36 33.75
C THR A 28 21.49 12.96 34.09
N TYR A 29 20.18 12.72 33.89
CA TYR A 29 19.54 11.43 34.10
C TYR A 29 20.01 10.38 33.08
N MET A 30 20.14 10.75 31.81
CA MET A 30 20.66 9.87 30.78
C MET A 30 22.15 9.59 30.94
N ASP A 31 22.93 10.59 31.38
CA ASP A 31 24.36 10.43 31.67
C ASP A 31 24.60 9.56 32.91
N TYR A 32 23.66 9.51 33.87
CA TYR A 32 23.71 8.55 34.98
C TYR A 32 23.47 7.10 34.55
N ARG A 33 22.75 6.86 33.45
CA ARG A 33 22.43 5.51 32.95
C ARG A 33 23.53 4.88 32.09
N VAL A 34 24.50 5.66 31.62
CA VAL A 34 25.59 5.17 30.78
C VAL A 34 26.87 5.22 31.62
N PRO A 35 27.30 4.10 32.25
CA PRO A 35 28.43 4.08 33.19
C PRO A 35 29.80 4.12 32.48
N VAL A 36 29.88 4.73 31.29
CA VAL A 36 31.09 4.81 30.45
C VAL A 36 31.28 6.23 29.93
N SER A 37 32.54 6.59 29.64
CA SER A 37 32.86 7.90 29.05
C SER A 37 32.28 7.98 27.64
N SER A 38 31.61 9.09 27.31
CA SER A 38 31.05 9.34 25.98
C SER A 38 31.44 10.73 25.48
N THR A 39 31.62 10.85 24.16
CA THR A 39 31.95 12.10 23.47
C THR A 39 30.71 12.87 23.01
N GLY A 40 29.56 12.20 23.00
CA GLY A 40 28.28 12.80 22.64
C GLY A 40 27.17 11.75 22.61
N ARG A 41 26.03 12.14 22.02
CA ARG A 41 24.92 11.23 21.76
C ARG A 41 24.35 11.44 20.36
N VAL A 42 23.87 10.38 19.77
CA VAL A 42 23.05 10.39 18.54
C VAL A 42 21.79 9.61 18.82
N MET A 43 20.62 10.24 18.59
CA MET A 43 19.31 9.65 18.89
C MET A 43 19.22 9.02 20.30
N GLY A 44 19.74 9.70 21.33
CA GLY A 44 19.79 9.19 22.70
C GLY A 44 20.89 8.16 23.00
N VAL A 45 21.48 7.50 21.99
CA VAL A 45 22.56 6.51 22.11
C VAL A 45 23.90 7.20 22.39
N ALA A 46 24.67 6.68 23.35
CA ALA A 46 25.98 7.25 23.70
C ALA A 46 27.05 6.89 22.66
N MET A 47 27.81 7.90 22.22
CA MET A 47 28.98 7.70 21.36
C MET A 47 30.23 7.52 22.24
N VAL A 48 30.91 6.38 22.12
CA VAL A 48 32.09 6.02 22.91
C VAL A 48 33.35 5.97 22.03
N ASP A 49 34.51 6.23 22.63
CA ASP A 49 35.79 6.28 21.91
C ASP A 49 36.42 4.89 21.69
N ASN A 50 36.13 3.94 22.59
CA ASN A 50 36.62 2.56 22.53
C ASN A 50 35.63 1.63 23.25
N LEU A 51 35.89 0.33 23.14
CA LEU A 51 35.06 -0.74 23.72
C LEU A 51 35.78 -1.52 24.83
N GLU A 52 36.82 -0.95 25.45
CA GLU A 52 37.62 -1.64 26.49
C GLU A 52 36.75 -2.06 27.69
N PHE A 53 35.67 -1.32 27.97
CA PHE A 53 34.72 -1.65 29.03
C PHE A 53 33.87 -2.92 28.76
N LEU A 54 33.92 -3.46 27.55
CA LEU A 54 33.31 -4.76 27.22
C LEU A 54 34.23 -5.93 27.60
N GLU A 55 35.52 -5.68 27.89
CA GLU A 55 36.45 -6.75 28.27
C GLU A 55 35.97 -7.49 29.53
N GLY A 56 35.88 -8.81 29.42
CA GLY A 56 35.40 -9.68 30.51
C GLY A 56 33.88 -9.87 30.57
N LYS A 57 33.10 -9.16 29.75
CA LYS A 57 31.65 -9.41 29.60
C LYS A 57 31.38 -10.55 28.62
N GLU A 58 30.27 -11.25 28.83
CA GLU A 58 29.76 -12.30 27.95
C GLU A 58 29.09 -11.70 26.69
N LEU A 59 29.57 -12.08 25.50
CA LEU A 59 28.86 -11.80 24.26
C LEU A 59 27.63 -12.73 24.14
N ARG A 60 26.45 -12.14 23.92
CA ARG A 60 25.19 -12.86 23.70
C ARG A 60 24.64 -12.63 22.30
N THR A 61 23.83 -13.58 21.85
CA THR A 61 23.02 -13.51 20.64
C THR A 61 21.56 -13.65 21.01
N SER A 62 20.66 -13.11 20.20
CA SER A 62 19.22 -13.20 20.40
C SER A 62 18.54 -13.44 19.06
N GLU A 63 17.50 -14.27 19.03
CA GLU A 63 16.65 -14.45 17.84
C GLU A 63 15.54 -13.39 17.76
N THR A 64 15.27 -12.71 18.88
CA THR A 64 14.30 -11.61 19.01
C THR A 64 14.98 -10.33 19.45
N ASN A 65 14.34 -9.18 19.26
CA ASN A 65 14.87 -7.90 19.73
C ASN A 65 15.23 -7.98 21.24
N PRO A 66 16.48 -7.75 21.66
CA PRO A 66 16.93 -7.94 23.04
C PRO A 66 16.58 -6.77 23.99
N GLY A 67 15.74 -5.82 23.54
CA GLY A 67 15.27 -4.69 24.35
C GLY A 67 15.61 -3.31 23.78
N VAL A 68 15.88 -3.21 22.47
CA VAL A 68 16.09 -1.95 21.76
C VAL A 68 14.74 -1.37 21.34
N ILE A 69 14.39 -0.22 21.91
CA ILE A 69 13.07 0.40 21.75
C ILE A 69 13.18 1.82 21.18
N MET A 70 12.10 2.28 20.58
CA MET A 70 11.88 3.69 20.25
C MET A 70 10.42 4.04 20.53
N GLY A 71 10.18 5.20 21.16
CA GLY A 71 8.82 5.63 21.52
C GLY A 71 8.07 4.68 22.46
N GLY A 72 8.78 3.74 23.11
CA GLY A 72 8.19 2.73 24.01
C GLY A 72 7.94 1.37 23.35
N ALA A 73 8.01 1.27 22.03
CA ALA A 73 7.84 0.02 21.28
C ALA A 73 9.20 -0.58 20.90
N LEU A 74 9.28 -1.91 20.82
CA LEU A 74 10.46 -2.61 20.29
C LEU A 74 10.66 -2.24 18.81
N LEU A 75 11.88 -1.85 18.45
CA LEU A 75 12.20 -1.61 17.04
C LEU A 75 12.10 -2.93 16.25
N PRO A 76 11.69 -2.89 14.97
CA PRO A 76 11.71 -4.07 14.12
C PRO A 76 13.11 -4.66 14.06
N TYR A 77 13.19 -5.98 14.11
CA TYR A 77 14.44 -6.72 14.32
C TYR A 77 14.42 -8.03 13.55
N ASP A 78 15.55 -8.43 12.99
CA ASP A 78 15.71 -9.77 12.43
C ASP A 78 16.67 -10.65 13.23
N SER A 79 16.55 -11.97 13.01
CA SER A 79 17.37 -13.00 13.64
C SER A 79 18.87 -12.91 13.32
N GLU A 80 19.29 -12.04 12.39
CA GLU A 80 20.70 -11.76 12.10
C GLU A 80 21.29 -10.61 12.94
N GLY A 81 20.50 -10.04 13.86
CA GLY A 81 20.95 -8.96 14.72
C GLY A 81 20.74 -7.56 14.15
N VAL A 82 19.96 -7.41 13.08
CA VAL A 82 19.67 -6.10 12.48
C VAL A 82 18.46 -5.48 13.13
N VAL A 83 18.61 -4.24 13.60
CA VAL A 83 17.55 -3.35 14.07
C VAL A 83 17.23 -2.37 12.96
N TYR A 84 15.97 -2.30 12.55
CA TYR A 84 15.51 -1.43 11.47
C TYR A 84 14.87 -0.17 12.04
N LEU A 85 15.36 0.98 11.59
CA LEU A 85 14.92 2.30 12.05
C LEU A 85 14.26 3.07 10.90
N ALA A 86 12.93 3.14 10.90
CA ALA A 86 12.21 3.94 9.91
C ALA A 86 12.50 5.44 10.12
N GLN A 87 12.91 6.14 9.06
CA GLN A 87 13.25 7.57 9.03
C GLN A 87 12.84 8.20 7.70
N ASP A 88 12.45 9.47 7.73
CA ASP A 88 12.20 10.24 6.51
C ASP A 88 13.52 10.83 6.00
N PHE A 89 14.01 10.34 4.85
CA PHE A 89 15.27 10.79 4.26
C PHE A 89 15.22 12.24 3.73
N THR A 90 14.04 12.84 3.60
CA THR A 90 13.89 14.23 3.12
C THR A 90 14.13 15.26 4.23
N ARG A 91 13.97 14.86 5.50
CA ARG A 91 14.24 15.71 6.66
C ARG A 91 15.71 15.63 7.04
N GLU A 92 16.34 16.75 7.41
CA GLU A 92 17.76 16.72 7.83
C GLU A 92 17.97 16.01 9.18
N ALA A 93 17.09 16.22 10.15
CA ALA A 93 17.24 15.71 11.51
C ALA A 93 16.80 14.24 11.62
N TRP A 94 17.53 13.46 12.41
CA TRP A 94 17.07 12.15 12.89
C TRP A 94 15.90 12.31 13.87
N GLU A 95 14.92 11.41 13.80
CA GLU A 95 13.70 11.47 14.60
C GLU A 95 13.59 10.32 15.59
N GLY A 96 13.28 10.69 16.84
CA GLY A 96 13.16 9.75 17.95
C GLY A 96 14.47 9.54 18.72
N ASP A 97 14.33 8.97 19.92
CA ASP A 97 15.45 8.47 20.70
C ASP A 97 15.37 6.95 20.74
N ILE A 98 16.51 6.29 20.48
CA ILE A 98 16.68 4.85 20.62
C ILE A 98 17.12 4.59 22.06
N LEU A 99 16.34 3.76 22.75
CA LEU A 99 16.47 3.52 24.18
C LEU A 99 16.47 2.01 24.48
N THR A 100 16.69 1.68 25.76
CA THR A 100 16.55 0.33 26.30
C THR A 100 15.22 0.18 27.03
N ASP A 101 14.59 -0.99 26.92
CA ASP A 101 13.40 -1.36 27.68
C ASP A 101 13.69 -1.59 29.18
N SER A 102 14.95 -1.89 29.52
CA SER A 102 15.43 -2.12 30.87
C SER A 102 16.25 -0.94 31.43
N LYS A 103 16.27 -0.83 32.77
CA LYS A 103 17.13 0.12 33.49
C LYS A 103 18.54 -0.42 33.73
N ASP A 104 18.73 -1.71 33.59
CA ASP A 104 19.98 -2.43 33.89
C ASP A 104 20.86 -2.56 32.63
N THR A 105 20.40 -2.05 31.50
CA THR A 105 21.12 -2.02 30.24
C THR A 105 21.26 -0.59 29.70
N PHE A 106 22.26 -0.37 28.85
CA PHE A 106 22.43 0.87 28.09
C PHE A 106 22.87 0.59 26.65
N LEU A 107 22.63 1.55 25.77
CA LEU A 107 23.08 1.51 24.38
C LEU A 107 24.30 2.40 24.17
N CYS A 108 25.24 1.92 23.36
CA CYS A 108 26.34 2.72 22.85
C CYS A 108 26.68 2.38 21.41
N THR A 109 27.36 3.31 20.74
CA THR A 109 27.90 3.18 19.38
C THR A 109 29.27 3.87 19.30
N LEU A 110 30.03 3.60 18.24
CA LEU A 110 31.26 4.33 17.95
C LEU A 110 30.94 5.62 17.20
N SER A 111 31.87 6.59 17.24
CA SER A 111 31.76 7.77 16.37
C SER A 111 31.77 7.34 14.90
N ASP A 112 30.78 7.80 14.15
CA ASP A 112 30.60 7.50 12.73
C ASP A 112 30.18 8.76 11.99
N GLU A 113 30.92 9.15 10.95
CA GLU A 113 30.62 10.35 10.17
C GLU A 113 29.30 10.22 9.39
N ALA A 114 28.86 8.99 9.12
CA ALA A 114 27.58 8.71 8.46
C ALA A 114 26.38 9.31 9.23
N TRP A 115 26.47 9.48 10.55
CA TRP A 115 25.43 10.15 11.33
C TRP A 115 25.16 11.61 10.90
N THR A 116 26.12 12.25 10.23
CA THR A 116 26.03 13.65 9.80
C THR A 116 25.32 13.84 8.46
N ASP A 117 25.29 12.81 7.61
CA ASP A 117 24.59 12.81 6.32
C ASP A 117 23.55 11.69 6.31
N LYS A 118 22.38 11.99 6.92
CA LYS A 118 21.29 11.03 7.06
C LYS A 118 20.80 10.50 5.72
N ALA A 119 20.59 11.38 4.74
CA ALA A 119 20.02 11.01 3.46
C ALA A 119 20.94 10.05 2.70
N THR A 120 22.25 10.34 2.65
CA THR A 120 23.22 9.43 2.02
C THR A 120 23.32 8.12 2.79
N SER A 121 23.35 8.15 4.12
CA SER A 121 23.45 6.94 4.96
C SER A 121 22.25 6.01 4.79
N ILE A 122 21.04 6.56 4.70
CA ILE A 122 19.83 5.79 4.39
C ILE A 122 19.95 5.18 2.98
N ARG A 123 20.24 6.01 1.97
CA ARG A 123 20.31 5.59 0.57
C ARG A 123 21.33 4.48 0.33
N GLU A 124 22.49 4.56 0.99
CA GLU A 124 23.58 3.58 0.86
C GLU A 124 23.43 2.37 1.81
N GLY A 125 22.35 2.32 2.60
CA GLY A 125 22.10 1.23 3.53
C GLY A 125 23.20 1.09 4.59
N HIS A 126 23.78 2.22 5.02
CA HIS A 126 24.90 2.21 5.97
C HIS A 126 24.54 1.50 7.26
N VAL A 127 25.41 0.57 7.68
CA VAL A 127 25.20 -0.24 8.88
C VAL A 127 25.93 0.39 10.06
N PHE A 128 25.17 0.96 11.00
CA PHE A 128 25.72 1.50 12.22
C PHE A 128 25.90 0.38 13.25
N PRO A 129 27.10 0.17 13.81
CA PRO A 129 27.28 -0.80 14.88
C PRO A 129 26.63 -0.28 16.17
N LEU A 130 25.91 -1.16 16.87
CA LEU A 130 25.18 -0.82 18.09
C LEU A 130 25.44 -1.90 19.14
N TRP A 131 25.75 -1.49 20.37
CA TRP A 131 25.94 -2.41 21.48
C TRP A 131 24.89 -2.17 22.56
N LEU A 132 24.16 -3.23 22.93
CA LEU A 132 23.31 -3.27 24.11
C LEU A 132 24.09 -3.93 25.24
N VAL A 133 24.40 -3.16 26.29
CA VAL A 133 25.36 -3.56 27.31
C VAL A 133 24.67 -3.68 28.66
N GLY A 134 24.80 -4.84 29.30
CA GLY A 134 24.38 -5.11 30.68
C GLY A 134 25.56 -5.18 31.64
N GLU A 135 25.30 -5.63 32.88
CA GLU A 135 26.31 -5.73 33.95
C GLU A 135 27.46 -6.68 33.58
N ASP A 136 27.15 -7.90 33.16
CA ASP A 136 28.15 -8.94 32.84
C ASP A 136 28.04 -9.47 31.40
N PHE A 137 27.22 -8.85 30.56
CA PHE A 137 26.97 -9.30 29.18
C PHE A 137 26.79 -8.12 28.22
N TYR A 138 26.83 -8.40 26.92
CA TYR A 138 26.44 -7.47 25.87
C TYR A 138 25.94 -8.20 24.61
N TYR A 139 25.20 -7.48 23.78
CA TYR A 139 24.84 -7.88 22.41
C TYR A 139 25.56 -6.97 21.41
N GLU A 140 26.04 -7.56 20.32
CA GLU A 140 26.47 -6.81 19.13
C GLU A 140 25.32 -6.80 18.13
N LEU A 141 24.85 -5.60 17.80
CA LEU A 141 23.71 -5.37 16.93
C LEU A 141 24.15 -4.50 15.75
N LYS A 142 23.39 -4.60 14.67
CA LYS A 142 23.49 -3.74 13.50
C LYS A 142 22.26 -2.83 13.50
N LEU A 143 22.44 -1.54 13.28
CA LEU A 143 21.33 -0.61 13.10
C LEU A 143 21.35 -0.10 11.67
N VAL A 144 20.24 -0.28 10.96
CA VAL A 144 20.05 0.20 9.58
C VAL A 144 18.88 1.16 9.56
N ALA A 145 19.10 2.32 8.96
CA ALA A 145 18.04 3.30 8.76
C ALA A 145 17.28 3.00 7.46
N CYS A 146 15.98 2.76 7.59
CA CYS A 146 15.04 2.55 6.49
C CYS A 146 14.42 3.88 6.10
N GLY A 147 14.53 4.29 4.84
CA GLY A 147 13.97 5.56 4.37
C GLY A 147 12.46 5.55 4.12
N MET A 148 11.75 4.55 4.64
CA MET A 148 10.31 4.36 4.48
C MET A 148 9.74 3.72 5.74
N PRO A 149 8.40 3.64 5.89
CA PRO A 149 7.78 2.95 7.00
C PRO A 149 8.26 1.49 7.13
N VAL A 150 8.41 1.02 8.36
CA VAL A 150 8.75 -0.38 8.65
C VAL A 150 7.61 -1.00 9.45
N MET A 151 7.14 -2.15 8.99
CA MET A 151 6.11 -2.95 9.64
C MET A 151 6.73 -4.23 10.19
N SER A 152 6.41 -4.57 11.44
CA SER A 152 6.77 -5.84 12.06
C SER A 152 5.51 -6.62 12.39
N ILE A 153 5.47 -7.91 12.07
CA ILE A 153 4.41 -8.84 12.46
C ILE A 153 5.03 -9.98 13.26
N SER A 154 4.46 -10.26 14.43
CA SER A 154 4.87 -11.36 15.31
C SER A 154 3.71 -12.33 15.45
N THR A 155 3.88 -13.55 14.95
CA THR A 155 2.86 -14.60 14.96
C THR A 155 2.83 -15.32 16.30
N GLU A 156 1.65 -15.39 16.91
CA GLU A 156 1.45 -16.12 18.15
C GLU A 156 0.83 -17.51 17.90
N ARG A 157 -0.11 -17.59 16.96
CA ARG A 157 -0.88 -18.80 16.70
C ARG A 157 -1.44 -18.83 15.28
N SER A 158 -1.75 -20.03 14.81
CA SER A 158 -2.46 -20.27 13.56
C SER A 158 -3.70 -21.13 13.78
N GLU A 159 -4.70 -20.96 12.91
CA GLU A 159 -5.94 -21.73 12.89
C GLU A 159 -6.18 -22.24 11.48
N GLU A 160 -6.20 -23.57 11.31
CA GLU A 160 -6.69 -24.18 10.07
C GLU A 160 -8.20 -23.94 9.93
N GLN A 161 -8.62 -23.63 8.71
CA GLN A 161 -10.02 -23.41 8.35
C GLN A 161 -10.57 -24.64 7.62
N ASP A 162 -11.73 -25.12 8.05
CA ASP A 162 -12.51 -26.04 7.24
C ASP A 162 -13.29 -25.24 6.19
N LEU A 163 -12.72 -25.11 4.99
CA LEU A 163 -13.31 -24.37 3.88
C LEU A 163 -14.60 -25.00 3.34
N GLY A 164 -14.90 -26.25 3.73
CA GLY A 164 -15.99 -27.02 3.15
C GLY A 164 -15.69 -27.47 1.72
N ASP A 165 -16.74 -27.81 0.98
CA ASP A 165 -16.64 -28.16 -0.44
C ASP A 165 -17.21 -27.06 -1.34
N TYR A 166 -16.76 -27.07 -2.59
CA TYR A 166 -17.19 -26.15 -3.63
C TYR A 166 -18.73 -26.16 -3.83
N GLU A 167 -19.37 -27.31 -3.69
CA GLU A 167 -20.81 -27.46 -3.92
C GLU A 167 -21.67 -26.75 -2.86
N THR A 168 -21.12 -26.56 -1.66
CA THR A 168 -21.82 -25.91 -0.55
C THR A 168 -21.60 -24.40 -0.56
N ASP A 169 -20.35 -23.96 -0.64
CA ASP A 169 -20.00 -22.53 -0.66
C ASP A 169 -18.74 -22.32 -1.53
N PRO A 170 -18.92 -22.12 -2.84
CA PRO A 170 -17.80 -21.96 -3.75
C PRO A 170 -17.02 -20.65 -3.53
N ASP A 171 -17.64 -19.64 -2.91
CA ASP A 171 -16.95 -18.38 -2.61
C ASP A 171 -15.91 -18.60 -1.52
N ARG A 172 -16.34 -19.25 -0.43
CA ARG A 172 -15.47 -19.68 0.67
C ARG A 172 -14.39 -20.63 0.18
N PHE A 173 -14.75 -21.65 -0.59
CA PHE A 173 -13.80 -22.62 -1.14
C PHE A 173 -12.66 -21.97 -1.95
N HIS A 174 -12.96 -20.90 -2.70
CA HIS A 174 -11.97 -20.26 -3.56
C HIS A 174 -11.19 -19.12 -2.91
N PHE A 175 -11.79 -18.38 -1.98
CA PHE A 175 -11.23 -17.10 -1.52
C PHE A 175 -10.95 -17.03 -0.02
N ASP A 176 -11.51 -17.93 0.79
CA ASP A 176 -11.13 -18.01 2.19
C ASP A 176 -9.78 -18.73 2.32
N PRO A 177 -8.93 -18.30 3.27
CA PRO A 177 -7.62 -18.91 3.45
C PRO A 177 -7.73 -20.24 4.20
N ASP A 178 -6.91 -21.22 3.80
CA ASP A 178 -6.76 -22.49 4.52
C ASP A 178 -6.26 -22.30 5.96
N VAL A 179 -5.45 -21.25 6.19
CA VAL A 179 -4.85 -20.96 7.49
C VAL A 179 -4.97 -19.48 7.80
N LEU A 180 -5.52 -19.17 8.98
CA LEU A 180 -5.49 -17.85 9.58
C LEU A 180 -4.38 -17.77 10.62
N PHE A 181 -3.58 -16.72 10.56
CA PHE A 181 -2.55 -16.40 11.54
C PHE A 181 -3.03 -15.25 12.43
N TYR A 182 -2.65 -15.30 13.70
CA TYR A 182 -2.94 -14.25 14.67
C TYR A 182 -1.68 -13.90 15.46
N GLY A 183 -1.56 -12.64 15.83
CA GLY A 183 -0.53 -12.16 16.73
C GLY A 183 -0.54 -10.64 16.83
N ASP A 184 0.64 -10.02 16.88
CA ASP A 184 0.80 -8.58 17.03
C ASP A 184 1.41 -7.94 15.79
N ILE A 185 1.04 -6.68 15.55
CA ILE A 185 1.60 -5.84 14.50
C ILE A 185 2.11 -4.53 15.09
N GLN A 186 3.27 -4.09 14.61
CA GLN A 186 3.84 -2.78 14.88
C GLN A 186 4.16 -2.08 13.57
N VAL A 187 3.84 -0.79 13.47
CA VAL A 187 4.16 0.04 12.30
C VAL A 187 4.88 1.29 12.76
N PHE A 188 6.10 1.47 12.27
CA PHE A 188 6.92 2.65 12.48
C PHE A 188 6.84 3.50 11.21
N ASP A 189 6.10 4.60 11.29
CA ASP A 189 5.86 5.50 10.16
C ASP A 189 6.57 6.83 10.41
N PRO A 190 7.63 7.16 9.66
CA PRO A 190 8.35 8.42 9.84
C PRO A 190 7.53 9.65 9.43
N GLY A 191 6.38 9.45 8.77
CA GLY A 191 5.55 10.50 8.21
C GLY A 191 6.17 11.11 6.96
N ASP A 192 5.66 12.29 6.60
CA ASP A 192 6.06 13.10 5.46
C ASP A 192 5.95 14.57 5.86
N GLU A 193 6.21 15.55 4.98
CA GLU A 193 6.12 16.98 5.31
C GLU A 193 4.86 17.42 6.11
N THR A 194 3.75 16.70 5.98
CA THR A 194 2.47 16.99 6.64
C THR A 194 2.19 16.11 7.87
N ARG A 195 2.84 14.95 7.99
CA ARG A 195 2.61 13.94 9.04
C ARG A 195 3.81 13.81 9.98
N LYS A 196 3.53 13.70 11.27
CA LYS A 196 4.58 13.42 12.26
C LYS A 196 4.88 11.93 12.30
N TYR A 197 6.02 11.59 12.89
CA TYR A 197 6.33 10.22 13.27
C TYR A 197 5.16 9.61 14.06
N ASP A 198 4.65 8.45 13.61
CA ASP A 198 3.64 7.65 14.32
C ASP A 198 4.20 6.25 14.58
N ILE A 199 3.92 5.73 15.77
CA ILE A 199 4.18 4.34 16.12
C ILE A 199 2.83 3.75 16.47
N PHE A 200 2.43 2.73 15.71
CA PHE A 200 1.16 2.06 15.87
C PHE A 200 1.38 0.61 16.27
N GLU A 201 0.64 0.15 17.27
CA GLU A 201 0.65 -1.22 17.78
C GLU A 201 -0.78 -1.73 17.89
N SER A 202 -1.00 -2.99 17.51
CA SER A 202 -2.33 -3.61 17.51
C SER A 202 -2.21 -5.13 17.47
N GLY A 203 -3.28 -5.84 17.84
CA GLY A 203 -3.44 -7.22 17.42
C GLY A 203 -3.65 -7.29 15.90
N VAL A 204 -3.32 -8.41 15.28
CA VAL A 204 -3.50 -8.66 13.86
C VAL A 204 -4.00 -10.07 13.61
N ARG A 205 -4.91 -10.19 12.64
CA ARG A 205 -5.19 -11.45 11.94
C ARG A 205 -4.73 -11.30 10.51
N TYR A 206 -4.00 -12.28 9.98
CA TYR A 206 -3.54 -12.23 8.60
C TYR A 206 -3.50 -13.62 7.94
N TYR A 207 -3.39 -13.61 6.61
CA TYR A 207 -3.30 -14.84 5.81
C TYR A 207 -2.61 -14.58 4.48
N LEU A 208 -2.04 -15.64 3.92
CA LEU A 208 -1.46 -15.63 2.57
C LEU A 208 -2.54 -15.36 1.52
N ARG A 209 -2.23 -14.52 0.53
CA ARG A 209 -3.18 -14.17 -0.54
C ARG A 209 -2.53 -14.23 -1.91
N GLY A 210 -3.40 -14.34 -2.91
CA GLY A 210 -3.03 -14.29 -4.32
C GLY A 210 -3.31 -15.61 -5.01
N ALA A 211 -3.72 -15.54 -6.27
CA ALA A 211 -3.92 -16.74 -7.09
C ALA A 211 -2.57 -17.16 -7.70
N SER A 212 -2.17 -16.55 -8.81
CA SER A 212 -0.88 -16.80 -9.45
C SER A 212 0.32 -16.41 -8.57
N SER A 213 0.20 -15.32 -7.81
CA SER A 213 1.30 -14.84 -6.97
C SER A 213 1.62 -15.73 -5.77
N SER A 214 0.73 -16.66 -5.39
CA SER A 214 1.01 -17.66 -4.34
C SER A 214 2.14 -18.62 -4.71
N SER A 215 2.46 -18.74 -6.02
CA SER A 215 3.54 -19.60 -6.51
C SER A 215 4.95 -19.03 -6.30
N PHE A 216 5.07 -17.74 -5.98
CA PHE A 216 6.36 -17.11 -5.70
C PHE A 216 6.84 -17.42 -4.29
N GLU A 217 8.16 -17.41 -4.08
CA GLU A 217 8.72 -17.57 -2.73
C GLU A 217 8.35 -16.39 -1.82
N LYS A 218 8.41 -15.16 -2.35
CA LYS A 218 7.97 -13.96 -1.65
C LYS A 218 6.45 -13.83 -1.72
N GLN A 219 5.80 -14.10 -0.59
CA GLN A 219 4.34 -14.19 -0.48
C GLN A 219 3.66 -12.84 -0.25
N SER A 220 2.39 -12.72 -0.64
CA SER A 220 1.55 -11.55 -0.33
C SER A 220 0.59 -11.87 0.81
N TYR A 221 0.16 -10.86 1.57
CA TYR A 221 -0.69 -11.05 2.75
C TYR A 221 -1.95 -10.18 2.73
N SER A 222 -3.05 -10.69 3.27
CA SER A 222 -4.19 -9.87 3.71
C SER A 222 -4.12 -9.71 5.22
N LEU A 223 -4.35 -8.50 5.73
CA LEU A 223 -4.36 -8.18 7.16
C LEU A 223 -5.76 -7.73 7.60
N SER A 224 -6.07 -7.97 8.88
CA SER A 224 -7.15 -7.38 9.66
C SER A 224 -6.58 -6.91 11.00
N LEU A 225 -6.71 -5.62 11.31
CA LEU A 225 -6.32 -5.04 12.59
C LEU A 225 -7.36 -5.36 13.67
N LEU A 226 -6.89 -5.73 14.86
CA LEU A 226 -7.72 -6.19 15.97
C LEU A 226 -7.48 -5.37 17.24
N ASP A 227 -8.55 -5.06 17.96
CA ASP A 227 -8.48 -4.47 19.29
C ASP A 227 -8.06 -5.51 20.36
N SER A 228 -7.97 -5.07 21.62
CA SER A 228 -7.59 -5.94 22.74
C SER A 228 -8.59 -7.05 23.08
N LYS A 229 -9.77 -7.07 22.44
CA LYS A 229 -10.77 -8.14 22.54
C LYS A 229 -10.75 -9.08 21.34
N GLY A 230 -9.92 -8.80 20.33
CA GLY A 230 -9.87 -9.56 19.08
C GLY A 230 -10.92 -9.12 18.05
N GLU A 231 -11.57 -7.97 18.24
CA GLU A 231 -12.56 -7.42 17.31
C GLU A 231 -11.90 -6.49 16.29
N ASN A 232 -12.47 -6.38 15.09
CA ASN A 232 -11.93 -5.50 14.05
C ASN A 232 -11.81 -4.04 14.53
N MET A 233 -10.65 -3.43 14.30
CA MET A 233 -10.35 -2.05 14.68
C MET A 233 -9.90 -1.23 13.46
N ASP A 234 -10.62 -0.15 13.16
CA ASP A 234 -10.23 0.79 12.12
C ASP A 234 -9.07 1.68 12.58
N LYS A 235 -8.01 1.78 11.77
CA LYS A 235 -6.91 2.72 11.95
C LYS A 235 -6.45 3.24 10.59
N SER A 236 -6.09 4.51 10.52
CA SER A 236 -5.38 5.07 9.35
C SER A 236 -3.91 4.68 9.42
N LEU A 237 -3.41 4.01 8.37
CA LEU A 237 -2.00 3.68 8.20
C LEU A 237 -1.41 4.52 7.08
N LEU A 238 -0.22 5.10 7.27
CA LEU A 238 0.55 5.80 6.23
C LEU A 238 -0.21 6.94 5.51
N GLY A 239 -1.14 7.62 6.19
CA GLY A 239 -1.96 8.68 5.59
C GLY A 239 -3.07 8.20 4.65
N MET A 240 -3.29 6.88 4.60
CA MET A 240 -4.42 6.25 3.93
C MET A 240 -5.68 6.26 4.80
N ARG A 241 -6.82 5.86 4.24
CA ARG A 241 -8.13 5.86 4.91
C ARG A 241 -8.11 5.06 6.21
N SER A 242 -9.02 5.37 7.14
CA SER A 242 -9.18 4.58 8.35
C SER A 242 -9.87 3.26 8.02
N ASP A 243 -9.20 2.15 8.28
CA ASP A 243 -9.67 0.80 7.93
C ASP A 243 -9.07 -0.25 8.86
N ASN A 244 -9.76 -1.38 8.99
CA ASN A 244 -9.22 -2.56 9.64
C ASN A 244 -8.57 -3.52 8.63
N SER A 245 -8.96 -3.51 7.35
CA SER A 245 -8.44 -4.44 6.34
C SER A 245 -7.41 -3.81 5.41
N TRP A 246 -6.28 -4.49 5.25
CA TRP A 246 -5.17 -4.04 4.41
C TRP A 246 -4.63 -5.18 3.57
N LYS A 247 -4.10 -4.87 2.38
CA LYS A 247 -3.42 -5.86 1.52
C LYS A 247 -1.94 -5.53 1.44
N LEU A 248 -1.08 -6.46 1.83
CA LEU A 248 0.36 -6.39 1.57
C LEU A 248 0.67 -7.15 0.28
N LYS A 249 1.26 -6.46 -0.69
CA LYS A 249 1.68 -6.99 -1.98
C LYS A 249 3.19 -7.12 -2.03
N ALA A 250 3.67 -8.32 -2.35
CA ALA A 250 5.08 -8.62 -2.54
C ALA A 250 5.68 -7.96 -3.81
N MET A 251 4.82 -7.53 -4.74
CA MET A 251 5.19 -6.86 -5.99
C MET A 251 6.17 -7.66 -6.88
N VAL A 252 6.21 -8.97 -6.78
CA VAL A 252 7.20 -9.82 -7.48
C VAL A 252 7.10 -9.67 -9.00
N ALA A 253 5.88 -9.59 -9.54
CA ALA A 253 5.63 -9.49 -10.98
C ALA A 253 6.17 -8.19 -11.62
N ASP A 254 6.31 -7.13 -10.83
CA ASP A 254 6.89 -5.88 -11.29
C ASP A 254 8.38 -5.81 -10.93
N SER A 255 9.27 -6.04 -11.90
CA SER A 255 10.72 -5.89 -11.72
C SER A 255 11.16 -4.48 -11.33
N ARG A 256 10.34 -3.45 -11.54
CA ARG A 256 10.65 -2.06 -11.16
C ARG A 256 10.01 -1.64 -9.84
N LYS A 257 8.99 -2.38 -9.40
CA LYS A 257 8.19 -2.14 -8.17
C LYS A 257 7.45 -0.78 -8.15
N ILE A 258 7.27 -0.12 -9.30
CA ILE A 258 6.64 1.22 -9.39
C ILE A 258 5.31 1.26 -10.17
N ARG A 259 4.97 0.20 -10.91
CA ARG A 259 3.83 0.21 -11.85
C ARG A 259 2.52 0.41 -11.15
N GLU A 260 2.25 -0.41 -10.14
CA GLU A 260 1.00 -0.34 -9.40
C GLU A 260 0.88 0.97 -8.63
N LYS A 261 1.94 1.43 -7.96
CA LYS A 261 1.95 2.74 -7.27
C LYS A 261 1.65 3.88 -8.24
N THR A 262 2.32 3.90 -9.40
CA THR A 262 2.11 4.92 -10.45
C THR A 262 0.66 4.89 -10.96
N ALA A 263 0.14 3.71 -11.27
CA ALA A 263 -1.22 3.56 -11.78
C ALA A 263 -2.28 3.95 -10.74
N CYS A 264 -2.10 3.58 -9.46
CA CYS A 264 -2.96 4.03 -8.36
C CYS A 264 -2.96 5.57 -8.26
N GLN A 265 -1.79 6.21 -8.28
CA GLN A 265 -1.68 7.68 -8.21
C GLN A 265 -2.35 8.38 -9.40
N LEU A 266 -2.29 7.81 -10.60
CA LEU A 266 -2.98 8.36 -11.77
C LEU A 266 -4.50 8.19 -11.65
N TRP A 267 -4.99 7.04 -11.17
CA TRP A 267 -6.41 6.84 -10.92
C TRP A 267 -6.96 7.78 -9.85
N GLU A 268 -6.19 8.05 -8.79
CA GLU A 268 -6.53 9.05 -7.78
C GLU A 268 -6.77 10.44 -8.41
N GLN A 269 -6.08 10.80 -9.50
CA GLN A 269 -6.33 12.08 -10.18
C GLN A 269 -7.66 12.12 -10.94
N PHE A 270 -8.09 10.99 -11.51
CA PHE A 270 -9.43 10.88 -12.11
C PHE A 270 -10.51 11.11 -11.06
N ASP A 271 -10.48 10.34 -9.96
CA ASP A 271 -11.43 10.48 -8.84
C ASP A 271 -11.43 11.90 -8.25
N ASN A 272 -10.26 12.51 -8.05
CA ASN A 272 -10.15 13.87 -7.52
C ASN A 272 -10.73 14.95 -8.44
N THR A 273 -10.77 14.72 -9.76
CA THR A 273 -11.23 15.70 -10.75
C THR A 273 -12.66 15.43 -11.23
N ASN A 274 -13.17 14.21 -11.08
CA ASN A 274 -14.53 13.86 -11.45
C ASN A 274 -15.51 13.99 -10.28
N THR A 275 -15.98 15.21 -10.02
CA THR A 275 -16.87 15.45 -8.86
C THR A 275 -18.30 14.91 -9.04
N SER A 276 -18.63 14.32 -10.19
CA SER A 276 -19.98 13.84 -10.51
C SER A 276 -20.25 12.41 -10.03
N VAL A 277 -19.20 11.66 -9.70
CA VAL A 277 -19.25 10.25 -9.36
C VAL A 277 -18.16 9.97 -8.32
N ASN A 278 -18.44 9.09 -7.35
CA ASN A 278 -17.37 8.56 -6.52
C ASN A 278 -16.72 7.42 -7.29
N GLU A 279 -15.45 7.52 -7.66
CA GLU A 279 -14.75 6.46 -8.38
C GLU A 279 -13.45 6.07 -7.71
N ALA A 280 -13.35 6.31 -6.40
CA ALA A 280 -12.20 6.02 -5.57
C ALA A 280 -11.72 4.57 -5.74
N GLY A 281 -10.55 4.40 -6.35
CA GLY A 281 -9.89 3.11 -6.58
C GLY A 281 -8.81 2.79 -5.54
N PRO A 282 -7.97 1.77 -5.74
CA PRO A 282 -6.92 1.42 -4.78
C PRO A 282 -5.94 2.57 -4.57
N ARG A 283 -5.57 2.82 -3.31
CA ARG A 283 -4.38 3.62 -2.95
C ARG A 283 -3.32 2.68 -2.41
N MET A 284 -2.06 3.00 -2.68
CA MET A 284 -0.94 2.16 -2.31
C MET A 284 0.18 3.00 -1.71
N GLU A 285 0.82 2.53 -0.64
CA GLU A 285 2.06 3.08 -0.09
C GLU A 285 3.12 1.99 0.07
N TYR A 286 4.40 2.38 0.07
CA TYR A 286 5.51 1.45 0.29
C TYR A 286 5.81 1.28 1.78
N LEU A 287 6.26 0.08 2.14
CA LEU A 287 6.87 -0.19 3.44
C LEU A 287 7.88 -1.33 3.32
N GLU A 288 8.75 -1.46 4.32
CA GLU A 288 9.55 -2.65 4.54
C GLU A 288 8.90 -3.53 5.60
N LEU A 289 8.93 -4.86 5.40
CA LEU A 289 8.25 -5.82 6.26
C LEU A 289 9.25 -6.74 6.96
N VAL A 290 9.05 -6.91 8.26
CA VAL A 290 9.64 -7.96 9.09
C VAL A 290 8.51 -8.86 9.58
N ILE A 291 8.64 -10.18 9.42
CA ILE A 291 7.66 -11.16 9.92
C ILE A 291 8.39 -12.23 10.70
N ASP A 292 8.00 -12.47 11.95
CA ASP A 292 8.61 -13.49 12.83
C ASP A 292 10.14 -13.37 12.96
N ASN A 293 10.64 -12.14 13.06
CA ASN A 293 12.07 -11.79 13.07
C ASN A 293 12.81 -12.18 11.78
N ASP A 294 12.10 -12.27 10.65
CA ASP A 294 12.67 -12.40 9.31
C ASP A 294 12.36 -11.15 8.49
N TYR A 295 13.40 -10.45 8.05
CA TYR A 295 13.25 -9.33 7.12
C TYR A 295 12.89 -9.86 5.74
N VAL A 296 11.71 -9.50 5.25
CA VAL A 296 11.17 -10.00 3.97
C VAL A 296 11.11 -8.92 2.88
N GLY A 297 11.73 -7.76 3.11
CA GLY A 297 11.96 -6.75 2.08
C GLY A 297 10.78 -5.79 1.85
N LEU A 298 10.76 -5.23 0.64
CA LEU A 298 9.82 -4.19 0.19
C LEU A 298 8.42 -4.75 -0.07
N TYR A 299 7.39 -4.09 0.44
CA TYR A 299 5.99 -4.39 0.15
C TYR A 299 5.22 -3.12 -0.23
N GLY A 300 4.16 -3.31 -1.01
CA GLY A 300 3.10 -2.32 -1.18
C GLY A 300 1.94 -2.63 -0.24
N ILE A 301 1.59 -1.70 0.65
CA ILE A 301 0.33 -1.75 1.39
C ILE A 301 -0.76 -1.06 0.58
N VAL A 302 -1.88 -1.74 0.35
CA VAL A 302 -2.96 -1.30 -0.53
C VAL A 302 -4.29 -1.26 0.22
N GLU A 303 -5.04 -0.18 0.04
CA GLU A 303 -6.41 -0.04 0.53
C GLU A 303 -7.36 -1.01 -0.18
N PRO A 304 -8.36 -1.59 0.51
CA PRO A 304 -9.43 -2.31 -0.16
C PRO A 304 -10.27 -1.39 -1.05
N VAL A 305 -10.84 -1.96 -2.11
CA VAL A 305 -11.99 -1.38 -2.81
C VAL A 305 -13.22 -2.14 -2.33
N ASP A 306 -14.12 -1.41 -1.66
CA ASP A 306 -15.29 -1.93 -0.96
C ASP A 306 -16.44 -0.91 -0.94
N GLU A 307 -17.56 -1.29 -0.34
CA GLU A 307 -18.76 -0.47 -0.22
C GLU A 307 -18.50 0.84 0.52
N LYS A 308 -17.65 0.82 1.55
CA LYS A 308 -17.26 2.02 2.32
C LYS A 308 -16.51 2.99 1.43
N LYS A 309 -15.60 2.51 0.58
CA LYS A 309 -14.84 3.35 -0.34
C LYS A 309 -15.72 4.03 -1.38
N LEU A 310 -16.57 3.22 -1.98
CA LEU A 310 -17.39 3.62 -3.13
C LEU A 310 -18.69 4.31 -2.70
N GLY A 311 -18.96 4.39 -1.39
CA GLY A 311 -20.14 5.03 -0.83
C GLY A 311 -21.43 4.33 -1.22
N LEU A 312 -21.43 2.99 -1.27
CA LEU A 312 -22.58 2.21 -1.74
C LEU A 312 -23.71 2.21 -0.71
N ASP A 313 -24.93 2.36 -1.21
CA ASP A 313 -26.17 2.24 -0.46
C ASP A 313 -26.64 0.78 -0.39
N LYS A 314 -27.57 0.50 0.52
CA LYS A 314 -28.08 -0.86 0.81
C LYS A 314 -28.67 -1.63 -0.39
N ASN A 315 -29.06 -0.94 -1.46
CA ASN A 315 -29.65 -1.55 -2.65
C ASN A 315 -28.61 -1.83 -3.74
N ASP A 316 -27.44 -1.22 -3.62
CA ASP A 316 -26.37 -1.29 -4.61
C ASP A 316 -25.72 -2.68 -4.59
N ALA A 317 -24.95 -2.95 -5.64
CA ALA A 317 -24.18 -4.17 -5.74
C ALA A 317 -22.73 -3.89 -6.14
N LEU A 318 -21.80 -4.64 -5.56
CA LEU A 318 -20.38 -4.60 -5.93
C LEU A 318 -19.96 -5.97 -6.43
N TYR A 319 -19.42 -6.03 -7.63
CA TYR A 319 -18.88 -7.24 -8.23
C TYR A 319 -17.38 -7.08 -8.46
N LYS A 320 -16.62 -8.17 -8.35
CA LYS A 320 -15.22 -8.24 -8.75
C LYS A 320 -15.06 -9.29 -9.84
N SER A 321 -14.58 -8.88 -11.01
CA SER A 321 -14.16 -9.81 -12.04
C SER A 321 -12.70 -10.23 -11.80
N THR A 322 -12.45 -11.54 -11.78
CA THR A 322 -11.12 -12.10 -11.47
C THR A 322 -10.51 -12.92 -12.60
N ASN A 323 -11.20 -13.02 -13.74
CA ASN A 323 -10.75 -13.77 -14.92
C ASN A 323 -11.20 -13.07 -16.22
N TRP A 324 -10.59 -13.45 -17.34
CA TRP A 324 -10.94 -12.98 -18.68
C TRP A 324 -12.17 -13.69 -19.26
N LYS A 325 -12.54 -14.86 -18.72
CA LYS A 325 -13.74 -15.57 -19.19
C LYS A 325 -14.99 -14.79 -18.80
N ILE A 326 -15.83 -14.52 -19.79
CA ILE A 326 -17.17 -13.97 -19.58
C ILE A 326 -18.11 -15.14 -19.24
N PRO A 327 -18.86 -15.10 -18.12
CA PRO A 327 -19.95 -16.04 -17.82
C PRO A 327 -20.95 -16.10 -18.97
N GLU A 328 -21.74 -17.16 -19.11
CA GLU A 328 -22.99 -17.13 -19.88
C GLU A 328 -24.18 -16.69 -19.00
N ASP A 329 -25.33 -16.38 -19.61
CA ASP A 329 -26.54 -16.02 -18.86
C ASP A 329 -27.01 -17.18 -17.94
N GLU A 330 -26.95 -18.41 -18.48
CA GLU A 330 -27.27 -19.64 -17.75
C GLU A 330 -26.32 -19.87 -16.57
N ASP A 331 -25.04 -19.47 -16.68
CA ASP A 331 -24.08 -19.54 -15.58
C ASP A 331 -24.56 -18.63 -14.43
N ILE A 332 -24.88 -17.36 -14.72
CA ILE A 332 -25.36 -16.43 -13.66
C ILE A 332 -26.69 -16.92 -13.05
N GLN A 333 -27.62 -17.42 -13.87
CA GLN A 333 -28.86 -18.01 -13.37
C GLN A 333 -28.58 -19.19 -12.44
N TYR A 334 -27.60 -20.04 -12.76
CA TYR A 334 -27.21 -21.15 -11.90
C TYR A 334 -26.68 -20.67 -10.53
N ALA A 335 -25.87 -19.60 -10.47
CA ALA A 335 -25.49 -19.01 -9.17
C ALA A 335 -26.68 -18.46 -8.40
N VAL A 336 -27.67 -17.85 -9.07
CA VAL A 336 -28.90 -17.39 -8.43
C VAL A 336 -29.68 -18.55 -7.82
N ASP A 337 -29.87 -19.63 -8.57
CA ASP A 337 -30.62 -20.82 -8.14
C ASP A 337 -29.93 -21.53 -6.96
N MET A 338 -28.59 -21.55 -6.97
CA MET A 338 -27.78 -22.13 -5.91
C MET A 338 -27.52 -21.17 -4.74
N GLN A 339 -27.98 -19.93 -4.82
CA GLN A 339 -27.71 -18.88 -3.82
C GLN A 339 -26.21 -18.65 -3.57
N TRP A 340 -25.43 -18.62 -4.65
CA TRP A 340 -23.99 -18.42 -4.61
C TRP A 340 -23.59 -16.97 -4.85
N LYS A 341 -22.52 -16.54 -4.16
CA LYS A 341 -21.86 -15.24 -4.34
C LYS A 341 -20.84 -15.23 -5.49
N ILE A 342 -20.58 -16.37 -6.12
CA ILE A 342 -19.56 -16.48 -7.16
C ILE A 342 -20.13 -17.24 -8.37
N MET A 343 -19.82 -16.75 -9.56
CA MET A 343 -20.03 -17.49 -10.80
C MET A 343 -18.95 -17.16 -11.82
N THR A 344 -18.32 -18.21 -12.39
CA THR A 344 -17.30 -18.11 -13.47
C THR A 344 -16.40 -16.89 -13.27
N TYR A 345 -15.76 -16.84 -12.09
CA TYR A 345 -14.80 -15.83 -11.64
C TYR A 345 -15.30 -14.39 -11.45
N ILE A 346 -16.60 -14.14 -11.51
CA ILE A 346 -17.20 -12.93 -10.95
C ILE A 346 -17.63 -13.23 -9.51
N ARG A 347 -17.18 -12.39 -8.58
CA ARG A 347 -17.55 -12.46 -7.17
C ARG A 347 -18.45 -11.28 -6.81
N LEU A 348 -19.67 -11.55 -6.33
CA LEU A 348 -20.56 -10.60 -5.68
C LEU A 348 -20.04 -10.31 -4.27
N ARG A 349 -19.54 -9.09 -4.08
CA ARG A 349 -18.87 -8.62 -2.86
C ARG A 349 -19.77 -7.79 -1.96
N TYR A 350 -20.80 -7.16 -2.52
CA TYR A 350 -21.79 -6.41 -1.78
C TYR A 350 -23.18 -6.60 -2.43
N PRO A 351 -24.25 -6.82 -1.65
CA PRO A 351 -24.29 -6.82 -0.19
C PRO A 351 -23.64 -8.08 0.43
N GLU A 352 -23.07 -7.95 1.63
CA GLU A 352 -22.46 -9.08 2.34
C GLU A 352 -23.51 -10.11 2.77
N ASN A 353 -24.69 -9.65 3.22
CA ASN A 353 -25.81 -10.51 3.59
C ASN A 353 -26.91 -10.40 2.53
N ILE A 354 -27.00 -11.39 1.65
CA ILE A 354 -27.93 -11.39 0.52
C ILE A 354 -29.25 -12.04 0.93
N THR A 355 -30.36 -11.33 0.77
CA THR A 355 -31.71 -11.89 0.96
C THR A 355 -32.38 -12.29 -0.35
N ASP A 356 -32.00 -11.64 -1.46
CA ASP A 356 -32.50 -11.93 -2.81
C ASP A 356 -31.32 -11.97 -3.79
N TYR A 357 -30.93 -13.19 -4.17
CA TYR A 357 -29.83 -13.41 -5.12
C TYR A 357 -30.19 -12.99 -6.54
N GLY A 358 -31.47 -13.10 -6.93
CA GLY A 358 -31.92 -12.67 -8.26
C GLY A 358 -31.77 -11.16 -8.42
N GLN A 359 -32.23 -10.40 -7.42
CA GLN A 359 -32.06 -8.96 -7.38
C GLN A 359 -30.58 -8.55 -7.30
N SER A 360 -29.78 -9.24 -6.48
CA SER A 360 -28.37 -8.89 -6.27
C SER A 360 -27.49 -9.23 -7.48
N TRP A 361 -27.84 -10.24 -8.28
CA TRP A 361 -27.13 -10.58 -9.53
C TRP A 361 -27.67 -9.84 -10.75
N TYR A 362 -28.88 -9.26 -10.68
CA TYR A 362 -29.54 -8.66 -11.83
C TYR A 362 -28.69 -7.60 -12.55
N PRO A 363 -28.09 -6.59 -11.88
CA PRO A 363 -27.29 -5.58 -12.57
C PRO A 363 -26.14 -6.18 -13.39
N MET A 364 -25.36 -7.11 -12.82
CA MET A 364 -24.27 -7.77 -13.55
C MET A 364 -24.80 -8.67 -14.68
N ARG A 365 -25.87 -9.43 -14.43
CA ARG A 365 -26.45 -10.31 -15.44
C ARG A 365 -26.93 -9.54 -16.67
N ASP A 366 -27.72 -8.50 -16.45
CA ASP A 366 -28.23 -7.63 -17.50
C ASP A 366 -27.11 -6.83 -18.18
N TYR A 367 -26.10 -6.38 -17.44
CA TYR A 367 -24.91 -5.75 -18.02
C TYR A 367 -24.21 -6.67 -19.02
N LEU A 368 -23.93 -7.92 -18.64
CA LEU A 368 -23.32 -8.90 -19.53
C LEU A 368 -24.21 -9.20 -20.75
N ASN A 369 -25.53 -9.37 -20.55
CA ASN A 369 -26.47 -9.58 -21.65
C ASN A 369 -26.47 -8.40 -22.61
N THR A 370 -26.47 -7.16 -22.10
CA THR A 370 -26.49 -5.95 -22.92
C THR A 370 -25.19 -5.81 -23.73
N PHE A 371 -24.04 -5.80 -23.07
CA PHE A 371 -22.78 -5.34 -23.69
C PHE A 371 -21.93 -6.44 -24.30
N TYR A 372 -22.11 -7.69 -23.87
CA TYR A 372 -21.38 -8.84 -24.42
C TYR A 372 -22.22 -9.69 -25.36
N ARG A 373 -23.56 -9.63 -25.27
CA ARG A 373 -24.47 -10.47 -26.07
C ARG A 373 -25.45 -9.68 -26.94
N GLY A 374 -25.75 -8.42 -26.60
CA GLY A 374 -26.77 -7.63 -27.29
C GLY A 374 -28.22 -8.07 -26.96
N GLU A 375 -28.41 -8.70 -25.80
CA GLU A 375 -29.66 -9.35 -25.36
C GLU A 375 -30.16 -8.80 -24.00
N GLY A 376 -29.78 -7.56 -23.66
CA GLY A 376 -30.20 -6.90 -22.42
C GLY A 376 -31.70 -6.58 -22.36
N ASP A 377 -32.15 -6.11 -21.19
CA ASP A 377 -33.51 -5.60 -21.04
C ASP A 377 -33.79 -4.34 -21.91
N GLU A 378 -35.04 -3.90 -21.94
CA GLU A 378 -35.49 -2.79 -22.81
C GLU A 378 -35.11 -1.38 -22.30
N ASN A 379 -34.48 -1.24 -21.13
CA ASN A 379 -34.03 0.05 -20.62
C ASN A 379 -32.96 0.64 -21.56
N PRO A 380 -32.96 1.98 -21.77
CA PRO A 380 -31.98 2.60 -22.66
C PRO A 380 -30.54 2.25 -22.30
N ILE A 381 -29.75 1.81 -23.28
CA ILE A 381 -28.38 1.32 -23.06
C ILE A 381 -27.45 2.34 -22.39
N GLU A 382 -27.67 3.63 -22.65
CA GLU A 382 -26.92 4.75 -22.07
C GLU A 382 -27.23 4.99 -20.60
N THR A 383 -28.38 4.52 -20.09
CA THR A 383 -28.74 4.69 -18.67
C THR A 383 -28.14 3.58 -17.80
N LYS A 384 -27.72 2.46 -18.40
CA LYS A 384 -27.11 1.32 -17.71
C LYS A 384 -25.66 1.59 -17.28
N LEU A 385 -25.03 2.63 -17.81
CA LEU A 385 -23.66 3.02 -17.49
C LEU A 385 -23.63 4.42 -16.87
N ASN A 386 -22.73 4.62 -15.93
CA ASN A 386 -22.24 5.95 -15.61
C ASN A 386 -21.22 6.34 -16.70
N VAL A 387 -21.68 7.01 -17.75
CA VAL A 387 -20.85 7.34 -18.92
C VAL A 387 -19.60 8.15 -18.53
N SER A 388 -19.72 9.05 -17.54
CA SER A 388 -18.60 9.86 -17.03
C SER A 388 -17.47 8.97 -16.49
N ASN A 389 -17.80 8.05 -15.58
CA ASN A 389 -16.83 7.10 -15.02
C ASN A 389 -16.29 6.11 -16.07
N TYR A 390 -17.12 5.66 -17.02
CA TYR A 390 -16.64 4.75 -18.08
C TYR A 390 -15.66 5.43 -19.03
N VAL A 391 -15.86 6.72 -19.34
CA VAL A 391 -14.89 7.52 -20.08
C VAL A 391 -13.58 7.59 -19.30
N ASP A 392 -13.62 7.91 -18.01
CA ASP A 392 -12.41 7.98 -17.17
C ASP A 392 -11.69 6.61 -17.07
N ALA A 393 -12.44 5.51 -16.91
CA ALA A 393 -11.90 4.16 -16.94
C ALA A 393 -11.22 3.81 -18.28
N LEU A 394 -11.80 4.20 -19.41
CA LEU A 394 -11.20 4.00 -20.72
C LEU A 394 -9.92 4.82 -20.89
N LEU A 395 -9.97 6.13 -20.61
CA LEU A 395 -8.82 7.01 -20.72
C LEU A 395 -7.67 6.52 -19.82
N PHE A 396 -7.98 6.10 -18.60
CA PHE A 396 -7.04 5.50 -17.67
C PHE A 396 -6.41 4.22 -18.23
N ASN A 397 -7.23 3.24 -18.63
CA ASN A 397 -6.75 1.94 -19.09
C ASN A 397 -5.88 2.07 -20.35
N MET A 398 -6.27 2.96 -21.26
CA MET A 398 -5.51 3.29 -22.46
C MET A 398 -4.19 3.99 -22.13
N THR A 399 -4.17 4.92 -21.18
CA THR A 399 -2.98 5.66 -20.74
C THR A 399 -1.95 4.74 -20.11
N ILE A 400 -2.37 3.89 -19.17
CA ILE A 400 -1.46 3.00 -18.46
C ILE A 400 -1.15 1.72 -19.25
N SER A 401 -1.79 1.50 -20.41
CA SER A 401 -1.70 0.24 -21.16
C SER A 401 -2.04 -0.97 -20.29
N GLY A 402 -3.21 -0.94 -19.63
CA GLY A 402 -3.64 -1.95 -18.66
C GLY A 402 -3.98 -3.28 -19.31
N SER A 403 -2.95 -4.09 -19.55
CA SER A 403 -3.03 -5.32 -20.32
C SER A 403 -3.90 -6.38 -19.66
N ASP A 404 -4.13 -6.29 -18.35
CA ASP A 404 -4.94 -7.24 -17.58
C ASP A 404 -6.24 -6.62 -17.04
N ASN A 405 -6.63 -5.44 -17.54
CA ASN A 405 -7.75 -4.64 -17.04
C ASN A 405 -8.89 -4.47 -18.08
N HIS A 406 -9.03 -5.41 -19.01
CA HIS A 406 -10.08 -5.44 -20.03
C HIS A 406 -11.14 -6.49 -19.66
N PHE A 407 -11.93 -6.22 -18.62
CA PHE A 407 -12.86 -7.13 -17.89
C PHE A 407 -12.28 -7.79 -16.65
N ARG A 408 -11.06 -8.35 -16.72
CA ARG A 408 -10.38 -8.89 -15.54
C ARG A 408 -9.85 -7.75 -14.66
N ASN A 409 -9.67 -8.01 -13.35
CA ASN A 409 -9.11 -7.06 -12.40
C ASN A 409 -9.83 -5.70 -12.39
N LEU A 410 -11.16 -5.76 -12.57
CA LEU A 410 -12.07 -4.63 -12.43
C LEU A 410 -13.09 -4.95 -11.35
N TYR A 411 -13.45 -3.93 -10.58
CA TYR A 411 -14.69 -3.90 -9.85
C TYR A 411 -15.77 -3.24 -10.69
N PHE A 412 -16.98 -3.78 -10.59
CA PHE A 412 -18.19 -3.22 -11.18
C PHE A 412 -19.12 -2.86 -10.03
N ALA A 413 -19.44 -1.58 -9.88
CA ALA A 413 -20.36 -1.10 -8.86
C ALA A 413 -21.66 -0.66 -9.52
N ALA A 414 -22.77 -1.28 -9.16
CA ALA A 414 -24.10 -0.93 -9.65
C ALA A 414 -24.79 -0.04 -8.62
N ASP A 415 -25.05 1.22 -8.99
CA ASP A 415 -25.91 2.12 -8.23
C ASP A 415 -27.37 1.79 -8.58
N VAL A 416 -28.16 1.29 -7.64
CA VAL A 416 -29.49 0.70 -7.89
C VAL A 416 -30.61 1.56 -7.32
N SER A 417 -31.50 2.01 -8.20
CA SER A 417 -32.67 2.82 -7.85
C SER A 417 -33.79 1.99 -7.21
N GLU A 418 -34.75 2.66 -6.56
CA GLU A 418 -35.89 2.00 -5.90
C GLU A 418 -36.77 1.18 -6.85
N ASP A 419 -36.80 1.53 -8.14
CA ASP A 419 -37.55 0.82 -9.17
C ASP A 419 -36.79 -0.36 -9.79
N GLY A 420 -35.56 -0.63 -9.33
CA GLY A 420 -34.70 -1.71 -9.80
C GLY A 420 -33.85 -1.37 -11.03
N THR A 421 -33.96 -0.16 -11.57
CA THR A 421 -33.01 0.32 -12.58
C THR A 421 -31.63 0.56 -11.96
N TYR A 422 -30.57 0.37 -12.75
CA TYR A 422 -29.19 0.53 -12.27
C TYR A 422 -28.34 1.38 -13.22
N SER A 423 -27.28 1.97 -12.67
CA SER A 423 -26.19 2.58 -13.42
C SER A 423 -24.87 1.97 -12.95
N MET A 424 -24.10 1.39 -13.88
CA MET A 424 -22.85 0.70 -13.58
C MET A 424 -21.66 1.67 -13.58
N ARG A 425 -20.73 1.47 -12.65
CA ARG A 425 -19.40 2.09 -12.59
C ARG A 425 -18.31 1.03 -12.66
N GLN A 426 -17.15 1.37 -13.21
CA GLN A 426 -15.93 0.56 -13.22
C GLN A 426 -14.85 1.18 -12.36
N ILE A 427 -14.20 0.34 -11.56
CA ILE A 427 -13.09 0.73 -10.69
C ILE A 427 -11.92 -0.24 -10.92
N PRO A 428 -10.73 0.25 -11.29
CA PRO A 428 -9.58 -0.59 -11.54
C PRO A 428 -9.04 -1.26 -10.28
N TRP A 429 -8.42 -2.42 -10.43
CA TRP A 429 -7.72 -3.16 -9.39
C TRP A 429 -6.52 -3.88 -10.00
N ASP A 430 -5.54 -4.28 -9.18
CA ASP A 430 -4.38 -5.11 -9.59
C ASP A 430 -3.65 -4.54 -10.82
N LEU A 431 -2.90 -3.45 -10.61
CA LEU A 431 -2.37 -2.61 -11.68
C LEU A 431 -0.87 -2.83 -11.95
N ASP A 432 -0.37 -4.01 -11.64
CA ASP A 432 1.03 -4.39 -11.85
C ASP A 432 1.36 -4.73 -13.31
N LEU A 433 0.38 -5.22 -14.09
CA LEU A 433 0.52 -5.51 -15.53
C LEU A 433 0.16 -4.31 -16.42
N THR A 434 0.80 -3.19 -16.12
CA THR A 434 0.66 -1.89 -16.79
C THR A 434 1.99 -1.42 -17.36
N PHE A 435 1.97 -0.33 -18.14
CA PHE A 435 3.13 0.32 -18.73
C PHE A 435 4.05 -0.71 -19.39
N THR A 436 3.53 -1.38 -20.43
CA THR A 436 4.15 -2.44 -21.26
C THR A 436 4.30 -3.83 -20.64
N ALA A 437 4.08 -4.00 -19.33
CA ALA A 437 4.20 -5.31 -18.70
C ALA A 437 3.04 -6.23 -19.07
N LEU A 438 3.36 -7.50 -19.33
CA LEU A 438 2.41 -8.58 -19.60
C LEU A 438 2.66 -9.76 -18.64
N VAL A 439 1.70 -10.69 -18.61
CA VAL A 439 1.80 -11.95 -17.85
C VAL A 439 3.11 -12.68 -18.16
N GLY A 440 3.77 -13.19 -17.12
CA GLY A 440 4.99 -14.01 -17.27
C GLY A 440 6.25 -13.21 -17.61
N ASN A 441 6.33 -11.94 -17.17
CA ASN A 441 7.43 -11.02 -17.47
C ASN A 441 7.61 -10.70 -18.97
N ALA A 442 6.56 -10.92 -19.77
CA ALA A 442 6.54 -10.50 -21.15
C ALA A 442 6.37 -8.97 -21.26
N TYR A 443 6.67 -8.43 -22.44
CA TYR A 443 6.70 -7.00 -22.70
C TYR A 443 6.03 -6.70 -24.04
N ASN A 444 5.20 -5.67 -24.10
CA ASN A 444 4.64 -5.15 -25.35
C ASN A 444 5.14 -3.72 -25.60
N ASP A 445 5.88 -3.54 -26.70
CA ASP A 445 6.43 -2.24 -27.12
C ASP A 445 5.59 -1.54 -28.19
N ASP A 446 4.45 -2.13 -28.56
CA ASP A 446 3.49 -1.56 -29.51
C ASP A 446 2.56 -0.58 -28.79
N GLU A 447 2.81 0.71 -29.01
CA GLU A 447 2.07 1.84 -28.45
C GLU A 447 0.67 2.00 -29.05
N THR A 448 0.28 1.20 -30.05
CA THR A 448 -0.99 1.31 -30.76
C THR A 448 -2.06 0.32 -30.27
N VAL A 449 -1.72 -0.53 -29.29
CA VAL A 449 -2.67 -1.52 -28.76
C VAL A 449 -3.82 -0.85 -28.01
N VAL A 450 -5.04 -1.27 -28.31
CA VAL A 450 -6.26 -0.79 -27.66
C VAL A 450 -6.59 -1.67 -26.45
N TYR A 451 -6.76 -1.05 -25.28
CA TYR A 451 -7.09 -1.67 -24.01
C TYR A 451 -8.49 -1.21 -23.56
N GLU A 452 -9.51 -1.77 -24.19
CA GLU A 452 -10.91 -1.42 -23.99
C GLU A 452 -11.67 -2.54 -23.25
N GLU A 453 -12.53 -2.18 -22.29
CA GLU A 453 -13.59 -3.06 -21.79
C GLU A 453 -14.84 -2.88 -22.67
N ALA A 454 -15.63 -3.93 -22.89
CA ALA A 454 -16.62 -4.01 -23.95
C ALA A 454 -17.75 -2.95 -23.92
N ALA A 455 -18.16 -2.43 -22.75
CA ALA A 455 -19.41 -1.68 -22.67
C ALA A 455 -19.34 -0.27 -23.26
N LEU A 456 -18.25 0.48 -23.05
CA LEU A 456 -18.11 1.82 -23.63
C LEU A 456 -17.94 1.80 -25.17
N PRO A 457 -17.11 0.91 -25.77
CA PRO A 457 -17.06 0.73 -27.22
C PRO A 457 -18.41 0.31 -27.81
N PHE A 458 -19.14 -0.59 -27.15
CA PHE A 458 -20.50 -0.96 -27.57
C PHE A 458 -21.42 0.26 -27.57
N LEU A 459 -21.41 1.07 -26.51
CA LEU A 459 -22.22 2.28 -26.43
C LEU A 459 -21.80 3.33 -27.47
N ARG A 460 -20.50 3.50 -27.73
CA ARG A 460 -19.95 4.37 -28.78
C ARG A 460 -20.49 3.98 -30.15
N ASP A 461 -20.50 2.70 -30.47
CA ASP A 461 -20.91 2.23 -31.80
C ASP A 461 -22.44 2.35 -31.99
N MET A 462 -23.21 2.17 -30.93
CA MET A 462 -24.67 2.22 -30.97
C MET A 462 -25.26 3.63 -30.82
N LYS A 463 -24.62 4.49 -30.01
CA LYS A 463 -25.04 5.86 -29.67
C LYS A 463 -23.80 6.79 -29.56
N PRO A 464 -23.11 7.05 -30.67
CA PRO A 464 -21.88 7.86 -30.66
C PRO A 464 -22.08 9.26 -30.07
N GLU A 465 -23.26 9.84 -30.22
CA GLU A 465 -23.63 11.14 -29.66
C GLU A 465 -23.65 11.18 -28.13
N ALA A 466 -23.78 10.02 -27.46
CA ALA A 466 -23.76 9.91 -26.01
C ALA A 466 -22.33 9.79 -25.43
N VAL A 467 -21.36 9.38 -26.26
CA VAL A 467 -20.00 9.05 -25.79
C VAL A 467 -18.94 10.02 -26.33
N ARG A 468 -18.90 10.23 -27.66
CA ARG A 468 -17.78 10.93 -28.31
C ARG A 468 -17.53 12.33 -27.78
N PRO A 469 -18.55 13.22 -27.63
CA PRO A 469 -18.29 14.56 -27.14
C PRO A 469 -17.74 14.57 -25.71
N VAL A 470 -18.31 13.71 -24.84
CA VAL A 470 -17.90 13.59 -23.44
C VAL A 470 -16.46 13.10 -23.33
N LEU A 471 -16.12 12.07 -24.12
CA LEU A 471 -14.77 11.51 -24.14
C LEU A 471 -13.74 12.51 -24.65
N GLN A 472 -14.02 13.20 -25.76
CA GLN A 472 -13.09 14.15 -26.36
C GLN A 472 -12.85 15.36 -25.45
N GLU A 473 -13.91 15.90 -24.83
CA GLU A 473 -13.81 16.98 -23.86
C GLU A 473 -12.99 16.54 -22.64
N ARG A 474 -13.28 15.35 -22.10
CA ARG A 474 -12.57 14.82 -20.95
C ARG A 474 -11.09 14.53 -21.23
N TRP A 475 -10.77 13.97 -22.40
CA TRP A 475 -9.39 13.76 -22.83
C TRP A 475 -8.62 15.08 -22.90
N ALA A 476 -9.19 16.12 -23.54
CA ALA A 476 -8.56 17.43 -23.63
C ALA A 476 -8.29 18.04 -22.24
N GLU A 477 -9.26 17.97 -21.32
CA GLU A 477 -9.11 18.44 -19.94
C GLU A 477 -7.99 17.71 -19.19
N CYS A 478 -7.99 16.38 -19.25
CA CYS A 478 -6.98 15.57 -18.57
C CYS A 478 -5.58 15.80 -19.16
N ARG A 479 -5.46 15.99 -20.49
CA ARG A 479 -4.17 16.21 -21.17
C ARG A 479 -3.54 17.56 -20.87
N GLU A 480 -4.34 18.59 -20.62
CA GLU A 480 -3.84 19.89 -20.12
C GLU A 480 -3.41 19.85 -18.65
N THR A 481 -3.69 18.74 -17.94
CA THR A 481 -3.47 18.60 -16.49
C THR A 481 -2.64 17.36 -16.16
N PHE A 482 -3.20 16.42 -15.39
CA PHE A 482 -2.49 15.30 -14.80
C PHE A 482 -2.11 14.20 -15.80
N LEU A 483 -2.73 14.15 -16.98
CA LEU A 483 -2.31 13.28 -18.07
C LEU A 483 -1.35 13.94 -19.05
N SER A 484 -0.84 15.14 -18.78
CA SER A 484 0.29 15.65 -19.57
C SER A 484 1.46 14.65 -19.53
N THR A 485 2.15 14.49 -20.65
CA THR A 485 3.21 13.46 -20.77
C THR A 485 4.29 13.69 -19.72
N ASP A 486 4.71 14.94 -19.53
CA ASP A 486 5.70 15.33 -18.53
C ASP A 486 5.26 14.96 -17.11
N ASN A 487 3.98 15.15 -16.77
CA ASN A 487 3.47 14.80 -15.44
C ASN A 487 3.51 13.29 -15.21
N ILE A 488 3.06 12.48 -16.17
CA ILE A 488 3.09 11.01 -16.04
C ILE A 488 4.53 10.52 -15.84
N LEU A 489 5.48 11.02 -16.63
CA LEU A 489 6.90 10.68 -16.48
C LEU A 489 7.45 11.13 -15.13
N GLN A 490 7.04 12.31 -14.64
CA GLN A 490 7.46 12.78 -13.32
C GLN A 490 6.96 11.86 -12.20
N VAL A 491 5.71 11.38 -12.24
CA VAL A 491 5.18 10.42 -11.26
C VAL A 491 6.01 9.12 -11.27
N MET A 492 6.39 8.61 -12.45
CA MET A 492 7.25 7.43 -12.56
C MET A 492 8.63 7.66 -11.93
N ARG A 493 9.25 8.81 -12.21
CA ARG A 493 10.56 9.21 -11.67
C ARG A 493 10.51 9.41 -10.16
N ASP A 494 9.46 10.02 -9.64
CA ASP A 494 9.30 10.25 -8.20
C ASP A 494 9.20 8.91 -7.44
N ASN A 495 8.41 7.96 -7.97
CA ASN A 495 8.32 6.61 -7.40
C ASN A 495 9.65 5.85 -7.48
N GLN A 496 10.36 5.92 -8.61
CA GLN A 496 11.69 5.33 -8.78
C GLN A 496 12.68 5.94 -7.78
N GLN A 497 12.71 7.26 -7.68
CA GLN A 497 13.65 8.00 -6.85
C GLN A 497 13.38 7.81 -5.36
N TYR A 498 12.11 7.64 -4.96
CA TYR A 498 11.72 7.26 -3.61
C TYR A 498 12.29 5.89 -3.22
N LEU A 499 12.17 4.89 -4.09
CA LEU A 499 12.76 3.56 -3.84
C LEU A 499 14.28 3.60 -3.76
N ILE A 500 14.95 4.39 -4.62
CA ILE A 500 16.41 4.54 -4.58
C ILE A 500 16.83 5.24 -3.27
N ASN A 501 16.24 6.39 -2.95
CA ASN A 501 16.65 7.21 -1.81
C ASN A 501 16.30 6.60 -0.46
N SER A 502 15.32 5.70 -0.41
CA SER A 502 14.98 4.98 0.82
C SER A 502 15.97 3.88 1.20
N GLY A 503 16.92 3.57 0.29
CA GLY A 503 17.93 2.53 0.47
C GLY A 503 17.40 1.10 0.37
N VAL A 504 16.10 0.92 0.05
CA VAL A 504 15.48 -0.40 0.03
C VAL A 504 15.98 -1.27 -1.13
N VAL A 505 16.43 -0.66 -2.23
CA VAL A 505 16.84 -1.37 -3.46
C VAL A 505 17.90 -2.43 -3.16
N ASP A 506 18.92 -2.08 -2.39
CA ASP A 506 20.02 -3.00 -2.09
C ASP A 506 19.56 -4.12 -1.16
N ARG A 507 18.79 -3.80 -0.10
CA ARG A 507 18.24 -4.79 0.83
C ARG A 507 17.27 -5.77 0.16
N GLU A 508 16.38 -5.26 -0.69
CA GLU A 508 15.46 -6.08 -1.48
C GLU A 508 16.24 -7.02 -2.42
N ASN A 509 17.28 -6.51 -3.10
CA ASN A 509 18.09 -7.30 -4.02
C ASN A 509 18.98 -8.35 -3.34
N GLU A 510 19.42 -8.07 -2.11
CA GLU A 510 20.15 -9.01 -1.26
C GLU A 510 19.22 -10.11 -0.74
N ARG A 511 18.03 -9.74 -0.25
CA ARG A 511 17.04 -10.69 0.26
C ARG A 511 16.44 -11.56 -0.83
N TRP A 512 16.17 -10.99 -2.00
CA TRP A 512 15.44 -11.63 -3.10
C TRP A 512 16.25 -11.60 -4.42
N PRO A 513 17.37 -12.36 -4.51
CA PRO A 513 18.27 -12.30 -5.67
C PRO A 513 17.66 -12.80 -6.98
N ASP A 514 16.59 -13.61 -6.92
CA ASP A 514 15.85 -14.07 -8.10
C ASP A 514 14.76 -13.08 -8.56
N TYR A 515 14.41 -12.09 -7.72
CA TYR A 515 13.36 -11.10 -7.99
C TYR A 515 13.90 -9.66 -8.00
N LYS A 516 15.18 -9.50 -8.38
CA LYS A 516 15.91 -8.23 -8.30
C LYS A 516 15.15 -7.05 -8.92
N MET A 517 15.14 -5.97 -8.16
CA MET A 517 14.72 -4.65 -8.60
C MET A 517 15.65 -4.13 -9.69
N ASN A 518 15.08 -3.76 -10.82
CA ASN A 518 15.72 -2.97 -11.85
C ASN A 518 15.26 -1.52 -11.73
N THR A 519 16.17 -0.61 -11.41
CA THR A 519 15.85 0.81 -11.27
C THR A 519 15.83 1.55 -12.60
N ASN A 520 16.31 1.00 -13.72
CA ASN A 520 16.27 1.70 -15.01
C ASN A 520 14.85 1.75 -15.59
N ILE A 521 14.32 2.95 -15.82
CA ILE A 521 12.98 3.19 -16.37
C ILE A 521 12.97 3.76 -17.79
N ASP A 522 14.13 3.95 -18.43
CA ASP A 522 14.27 4.66 -19.72
C ASP A 522 13.32 4.11 -20.79
N LYS A 523 13.27 2.79 -20.97
CA LYS A 523 12.35 2.16 -21.94
C LYS A 523 10.88 2.37 -21.62
N MET A 524 10.53 2.43 -20.33
CA MET A 524 9.16 2.67 -19.88
C MET A 524 8.77 4.11 -20.16
N GLU A 525 9.69 5.06 -19.98
CA GLU A 525 9.48 6.47 -20.34
C GLU A 525 9.37 6.68 -21.85
N ASP A 526 10.29 6.11 -22.63
CA ASP A 526 10.28 6.19 -24.09
C ASP A 526 8.98 5.63 -24.67
N TYR A 527 8.50 4.49 -24.15
CA TYR A 527 7.19 3.96 -24.52
C TYR A 527 6.06 4.92 -24.16
N GLN A 528 6.05 5.46 -22.93
CA GLN A 528 4.97 6.33 -22.49
C GLN A 528 4.88 7.61 -23.33
N ILE A 529 6.00 8.17 -23.77
CA ILE A 529 6.02 9.32 -24.68
C ILE A 529 5.30 8.97 -25.99
N ARG A 530 5.71 7.89 -26.67
CA ARG A 530 5.11 7.44 -27.93
C ARG A 530 3.62 7.10 -27.76
N ARG A 531 3.28 6.46 -26.63
CA ARG A 531 1.91 6.11 -26.28
C ARG A 531 1.03 7.34 -26.15
N MET A 532 1.47 8.36 -25.43
CA MET A 532 0.67 9.58 -25.27
C MET A 532 0.51 10.35 -26.58
N GLU A 533 1.56 10.42 -27.42
CA GLU A 533 1.47 11.02 -28.76
C GLU A 533 0.47 10.27 -29.66
N TRP A 534 0.47 8.93 -29.60
CA TRP A 534 -0.50 8.13 -30.34
C TRP A 534 -1.93 8.33 -29.81
N LEU A 535 -2.10 8.37 -28.49
CA LEU A 535 -3.42 8.58 -27.86
C LEU A 535 -4.02 9.95 -28.20
N ASP A 536 -3.19 10.99 -28.38
CA ASP A 536 -3.67 12.30 -28.84
C ASP A 536 -4.37 12.16 -30.20
N THR A 537 -3.75 11.44 -31.15
CA THR A 537 -4.34 11.19 -32.46
C THR A 537 -5.57 10.27 -32.35
N TYR A 538 -5.48 9.20 -31.55
CA TYR A 538 -6.57 8.24 -31.38
C TYR A 538 -7.84 8.88 -30.83
N PHE A 539 -7.72 9.73 -29.80
CA PHE A 539 -8.88 10.34 -29.16
C PHE A 539 -9.43 11.56 -29.92
N GLU A 540 -8.60 12.26 -30.69
CA GLU A 540 -9.11 13.26 -31.65
C GLU A 540 -10.01 12.63 -32.73
N GLU A 541 -9.70 11.40 -33.18
CA GLU A 541 -10.43 10.68 -34.23
C GLU A 541 -11.57 9.76 -33.72
N PHE A 542 -11.73 9.64 -32.39
CA PHE A 542 -12.56 8.63 -31.72
C PHE A 542 -14.06 8.63 -32.09
#